data_AF-A0A1F4VZG1-F1
#
_entry.id   AF-A0A1F4VZG1-F1
#
_cell.length_a   1.000
_cell.length_b   1.000
_cell.length_c   1.000
_cell.angle_alpha   90.00
_cell.angle_beta   90.00
_cell.angle_gamma   90.00
#
_symmetry.space_group_name_H-M   'P 1'
#
loop_
_entity.id
_entity.type
_entity.pdbx_description
1 polymer ?
#
loop_
_entity_poly.entity_id
_entity_poly.type
_entity_poly.pdbx_seq_one_letter_code
_entity_poly.pdbx_strand_id
1 'polypeptide(L)'
;MYAEHPREPGFYVDLEKARDGNLHIHLNPNGRRHFSTIREERDAYGLHAALCALLEDHLASGWEMVPPEDIGALTAAPILSDEISRDDVGQLTEAGRVYWYPDYQVRDEIEELRGHLMLVFQGVA
;
A
#
# COMPACT_ATOMS: atom_id res chain seq x y z
N MET A 1 29.54 -1.83 -6.08
CA MET A 1 28.37 -1.49 -6.91
C MET A 1 27.14 -1.75 -6.07
N TYR A 2 26.46 -0.71 -5.61
CA TYR A 2 25.22 -0.86 -4.86
C TYR A 2 24.09 -0.89 -5.89
N ALA A 3 23.37 -2.01 -5.98
CA ALA A 3 22.08 -1.99 -6.65
C ALA A 3 21.17 -1.09 -5.82
N GLU A 4 20.81 0.07 -6.36
CA GLU A 4 19.61 0.80 -5.95
C GLU A 4 18.45 -0.13 -6.31
N HIS A 5 17.62 -0.51 -5.34
CA HIS A 5 16.39 -1.21 -5.69
C HIS A 5 15.54 -0.20 -6.46
N PRO A 6 15.17 -0.50 -7.72
CA PRO A 6 14.43 0.45 -8.52
C PRO A 6 13.08 0.67 -7.85
N ARG A 7 12.70 1.94 -7.72
CA ARG A 7 11.33 2.29 -7.38
C ARG A 7 10.42 1.82 -8.49
N GLU A 8 9.32 1.19 -8.13
CA GLU A 8 8.23 0.85 -9.03
C GLU A 8 7.35 2.10 -9.17
N PRO A 9 7.39 2.80 -10.32
CA PRO A 9 6.64 4.04 -10.48
C PRO A 9 5.15 3.75 -10.70
N GLY A 10 4.29 4.58 -10.11
CA GLY A 10 2.86 4.60 -10.40
C GLY A 10 2.36 6.01 -10.71
N PHE A 11 1.06 6.17 -10.96
CA PHE A 11 0.50 7.48 -11.29
C PHE A 11 0.60 8.46 -10.11
N TYR A 12 0.16 8.07 -8.91
CA TYR A 12 0.21 8.95 -7.73
C TYR A 12 1.38 8.69 -6.78
N VAL A 13 1.82 7.43 -6.67
CA VAL A 13 2.87 7.03 -5.74
C VAL A 13 3.84 6.07 -6.39
N ASP A 14 5.08 6.10 -5.92
CA ASP A 14 6.11 5.14 -6.29
C ASP A 14 6.35 4.18 -5.11
N LEU A 15 6.44 2.88 -5.38
CA LEU A 15 6.70 1.84 -4.38
C LEU A 15 8.19 1.48 -4.35
N GLU A 16 8.74 1.31 -3.15
CA GLU A 16 10.11 0.88 -2.95
C GLU A 16 10.16 -0.23 -1.90
N LYS A 17 10.51 -1.45 -2.32
CA LYS A 17 10.88 -2.54 -1.39
C LYS A 17 12.27 -2.23 -0.81
N ALA A 18 12.29 -1.62 0.37
CA ALA A 18 13.50 -1.12 0.99
C ALA A 18 14.36 -2.26 1.57
N ARG A 19 15.65 -1.96 1.78
CA ARG A 19 16.64 -2.94 2.29
C ARG A 19 16.38 -3.41 3.72
N ASP A 20 15.62 -2.62 4.49
CA ASP A 20 15.20 -2.98 5.85
C ASP A 20 14.02 -3.97 5.84
N GLY A 21 13.53 -4.36 4.66
CA GLY A 21 12.42 -5.29 4.49
C GLY A 21 11.05 -4.62 4.50
N ASN A 22 10.98 -3.29 4.65
CA ASN A 22 9.74 -2.53 4.63
C ASN A 22 9.36 -2.12 3.20
N LEU A 23 8.10 -1.74 3.04
CA LEU A 23 7.61 -1.10 1.82
C LEU A 23 7.50 0.40 2.09
N HIS A 24 8.23 1.19 1.30
CA HIS A 24 8.07 2.63 1.28
C HIS A 24 7.14 3.04 0.15
N ILE A 25 6.12 3.83 0.48
CA ILE A 25 5.17 4.39 -0.49
C ILE A 25 5.47 5.89 -0.59
N HIS A 26 6.02 6.32 -1.71
CA HIS A 26 6.48 7.70 -1.92
C HIS A 26 5.45 8.53 -2.67
N LEU A 27 5.09 9.71 -2.14
CA LEU A 27 4.21 10.64 -2.84
C LEU A 27 4.97 11.35 -3.97
N ASN A 28 4.66 10.97 -5.20
CA ASN A 28 5.33 11.48 -6.39
C ASN A 28 4.74 12.84 -6.84
N PRO A 29 5.31 13.51 -7.86
CA PRO A 29 4.83 14.82 -8.31
C PRO A 29 3.37 14.84 -8.78
N ASN A 30 2.90 13.79 -9.43
CA ASN A 30 1.50 13.68 -9.86
C ASN A 30 0.57 13.49 -8.65
N GLY A 31 0.95 12.63 -7.69
CA GLY A 31 0.28 12.48 -6.40
C GLY A 31 0.08 13.81 -5.69
N ARG A 32 1.12 14.65 -5.63
CA ARG A 32 1.03 16.00 -5.05
C ARG A 32 0.08 16.92 -5.79
N ARG A 33 0.12 16.90 -7.13
CA ARG A 33 -0.72 17.75 -7.97
C ARG A 33 -2.20 17.41 -7.84
N HIS A 34 -2.51 16.13 -7.70
CA HIS A 34 -3.87 15.59 -7.66
C HIS A 34 -4.32 15.19 -6.25
N PHE A 35 -3.59 15.61 -5.23
CA PHE A 35 -3.83 15.17 -3.85
C PHE A 35 -5.23 15.53 -3.34
N SER A 36 -5.82 16.63 -3.82
CA SER A 36 -7.19 17.01 -3.47
C SER A 36 -8.21 15.94 -3.87
N THR A 37 -8.02 15.27 -5.00
CA THR A 37 -8.90 14.19 -5.47
C THR A 37 -8.83 12.99 -4.54
N ILE A 38 -7.63 12.59 -4.10
CA ILE A 38 -7.47 11.50 -3.13
C ILE A 38 -8.13 11.85 -1.80
N ARG A 39 -8.02 13.11 -1.36
CA ARG A 39 -8.67 13.57 -0.14
C ARG A 39 -10.19 13.63 -0.26
N GLU A 40 -10.71 14.03 -1.42
CA GLU A 40 -12.15 14.00 -1.71
C GLU A 40 -12.69 12.56 -1.65
N GLU A 41 -11.95 11.59 -2.21
CA GLU A 41 -12.29 10.17 -2.14
C GLU A 41 -12.35 9.68 -0.68
N ARG A 42 -11.36 10.07 0.13
CA ARG A 42 -11.32 9.80 1.59
C ARG A 42 -12.55 10.36 2.30
N ASP A 43 -12.88 11.61 2.03
CA ASP A 43 -13.99 12.29 2.71
C ASP A 43 -15.35 11.69 2.30
N ALA A 44 -15.47 11.20 1.07
CA ALA A 44 -16.70 10.60 0.54
C ALA A 44 -16.90 9.12 0.91
N TYR A 45 -15.82 8.33 0.88
CA TYR A 45 -15.89 6.85 0.94
C TYR A 45 -14.99 6.22 2.00
N GLY A 46 -14.21 7.02 2.73
CA GLY A 46 -13.34 6.58 3.82
C GLY A 46 -11.91 6.24 3.39
N LEU A 47 -11.09 5.92 4.39
CA LEU A 47 -9.64 5.73 4.23
C LEU A 47 -9.27 4.60 3.28
N HIS A 48 -9.94 3.46 3.39
CA HIS A 48 -9.66 2.30 2.54
C HIS A 48 -9.88 2.62 1.05
N ALA A 49 -11.00 3.26 0.71
CA ALA A 49 -11.29 3.65 -0.68
C ALA A 49 -10.24 4.63 -1.23
N ALA A 50 -9.84 5.62 -0.43
CA ALA A 50 -8.81 6.57 -0.82
C ALA A 50 -7.44 5.90 -1.02
N LEU A 51 -7.09 4.93 -0.16
CA LEU A 51 -5.85 4.17 -0.29
C LEU A 51 -5.86 3.31 -1.56
N CYS A 52 -6.97 2.65 -1.88
CA CYS A 52 -7.14 1.90 -3.13
C CYS A 52 -7.01 2.82 -4.36
N ALA A 53 -7.64 4.00 -4.35
CA ALA A 53 -7.50 4.98 -5.43
C ALA A 53 -6.08 5.51 -5.57
N LEU A 54 -5.38 5.74 -4.46
CA LEU A 54 -3.98 6.15 -4.44
C LEU A 54 -3.06 5.09 -5.06
N LEU A 55 -3.37 3.81 -4.85
CA LEU A 55 -2.57 2.65 -5.27
C LEU A 55 -3.07 1.98 -6.56
N GLU A 56 -4.08 2.54 -7.23
CA GLU A 56 -4.79 1.90 -8.35
C GLU A 56 -3.85 1.29 -9.41
N ASP A 57 -2.83 2.04 -9.86
CA ASP A 57 -1.85 1.57 -10.84
C ASP A 57 -1.10 0.32 -10.38
N HIS A 58 -0.75 0.25 -9.10
CA HIS A 58 -0.02 -0.88 -8.51
C HIS A 58 -0.94 -2.08 -8.31
N LEU A 59 -2.18 -1.83 -7.88
CA LEU A 59 -3.21 -2.86 -7.75
C LEU A 59 -3.60 -3.47 -9.10
N ALA A 60 -3.50 -2.69 -10.17
CA ALA A 60 -3.63 -3.19 -11.55
C ALA A 60 -2.36 -3.90 -12.07
N SER A 61 -1.25 -3.85 -11.32
CA SER A 61 0.08 -4.30 -11.74
C SER A 61 0.71 -5.30 -10.77
N GLY A 62 -0.09 -6.22 -10.22
CA GLY A 62 0.39 -7.37 -9.46
C GLY A 62 0.46 -7.19 -7.94
N TRP A 63 0.24 -5.98 -7.44
CA TRP A 63 0.00 -5.77 -6.01
C TRP A 63 -1.46 -6.05 -5.67
N GLU A 64 -1.71 -6.45 -4.43
CA GLU A 64 -3.04 -6.73 -3.92
C GLU A 64 -3.24 -6.13 -2.52
N MET A 65 -4.45 -5.61 -2.28
CA MET A 65 -4.94 -5.33 -0.93
C MET A 65 -5.41 -6.64 -0.31
N VAL A 66 -4.69 -7.12 0.70
CA VAL A 66 -4.96 -8.43 1.33
C VAL A 66 -5.92 -8.26 2.50
N PRO A 67 -7.10 -8.92 2.50
CA PRO A 67 -7.97 -8.96 3.67
C PRO A 67 -7.24 -9.62 4.86
N PRO A 68 -7.21 -9.01 6.06
CA PRO A 68 -6.55 -9.60 7.23
C PRO A 68 -7.01 -11.03 7.53
N GLU A 69 -8.30 -11.32 7.33
CA GLU A 69 -8.90 -12.64 7.53
C GLU A 69 -8.32 -13.73 6.62
N ASP A 70 -7.87 -13.38 5.41
CA ASP A 70 -7.30 -14.34 4.45
C ASP A 70 -5.97 -14.90 4.96
N ILE A 71 -5.21 -14.08 5.71
CA ILE A 71 -3.92 -14.46 6.31
C ILE A 71 -4.00 -14.71 7.81
N GLY A 72 -5.21 -14.78 8.39
CA GLY A 72 -5.41 -15.00 9.82
C GLY A 72 -4.88 -13.88 10.73
N ALA A 73 -4.72 -12.66 10.20
CA ALA A 73 -4.24 -11.52 10.95
C ALA A 73 -5.35 -10.93 11.84
N LEU A 74 -5.04 -10.70 13.12
CA LEU A 74 -5.97 -10.14 14.11
C LEU A 74 -5.92 -8.59 14.13
N THR A 75 -5.92 -7.98 12.95
CA THR A 75 -5.81 -6.52 12.77
C THR A 75 -6.80 -6.03 11.73
N ALA A 76 -7.16 -4.75 11.77
CA ALA A 76 -7.90 -4.08 10.71
C ALA A 76 -6.99 -3.15 9.88
N ALA A 77 -5.67 -3.29 10.02
CA ALA A 77 -4.71 -2.52 9.26
C ALA A 77 -4.86 -2.76 7.75
N PRO A 78 -4.62 -1.75 6.90
CA PRO A 78 -4.34 -1.97 5.49
C PRO A 78 -3.13 -2.91 5.32
N ILE A 79 -3.28 -3.93 4.48
CA ILE A 79 -2.24 -4.92 4.17
C ILE A 79 -2.08 -5.00 2.65
N LEU A 80 -0.83 -4.92 2.19
CA LEU A 80 -0.42 -5.01 0.80
C LEU A 80 0.51 -6.20 0.59
N SER A 81 0.45 -6.82 -0.57
CA SER A 81 1.42 -7.82 -0.99
C SER A 81 1.40 -7.98 -2.50
N ASP A 82 2.54 -8.33 -3.09
CA ASP A 82 2.68 -8.79 -4.48
C ASP A 82 3.10 -10.28 -4.54
N GLU A 83 3.02 -10.98 -3.42
CA GLU A 83 3.40 -12.40 -3.26
C GLU A 83 2.20 -13.24 -2.81
N ILE A 84 1.02 -12.97 -3.39
CA ILE A 84 -0.24 -13.67 -3.10
C ILE A 84 -0.59 -14.63 -4.24
N SER A 85 -0.91 -15.88 -3.89
CA SER A 85 -1.46 -16.86 -4.84
C SER A 85 -2.85 -17.30 -4.41
N ARG A 86 -3.80 -17.21 -5.33
CA ARG A 86 -5.19 -17.64 -5.13
C ARG A 86 -5.55 -18.79 -6.07
N ASP A 87 -6.45 -19.66 -5.63
CA ASP A 87 -7.03 -20.70 -6.50
C ASP A 87 -8.09 -20.12 -7.46
N ASP A 88 -8.70 -21.01 -8.23
CA ASP A 88 -9.72 -20.69 -9.23
C ASP A 88 -11.05 -20.20 -8.63
N VAL A 89 -11.25 -20.32 -7.32
CA VAL A 89 -12.39 -19.77 -6.59
C VAL A 89 -12.01 -18.54 -5.74
N GLY A 90 -10.78 -18.04 -5.89
CA GLY A 90 -10.28 -16.84 -5.23
C GLY A 90 -9.83 -17.05 -3.78
N GLN A 91 -9.73 -18.29 -3.31
CA GLN A 91 -9.21 -18.60 -1.97
C GLN A 91 -7.70 -18.49 -1.95
N LEU A 92 -7.16 -17.92 -0.88
CA LEU A 92 -5.73 -17.85 -0.67
C LEU A 92 -5.12 -19.26 -0.54
N THR A 93 -4.13 -19.56 -1.36
CA THR A 93 -3.39 -20.84 -1.33
C THR A 93 -1.98 -20.68 -0.79
N GLU A 94 -1.35 -19.53 -1.06
CA GLU A 94 -0.01 -19.18 -0.60
C GLU A 94 0.06 -17.67 -0.39
N ALA A 95 0.67 -17.24 0.71
CA ALA A 95 1.06 -15.86 0.96
C ALA A 95 2.55 -15.84 1.30
N GLY A 96 3.32 -15.10 0.50
CA GLY A 96 4.69 -14.74 0.82
C GLY A 96 4.74 -13.51 1.72
N ARG A 97 5.62 -12.56 1.41
CA ARG A 97 5.78 -11.35 2.20
C ARG A 97 4.54 -10.45 2.12
N VAL A 98 4.09 -9.96 3.27
CA VAL A 98 3.02 -8.96 3.39
C VAL A 98 3.54 -7.69 4.07
N TYR A 99 2.92 -6.57 3.75
CA TYR A 99 3.29 -5.25 4.25
C TYR A 99 2.07 -4.60 4.89
N TRP A 100 2.16 -4.16 6.15
CA TRP A 100 1.02 -3.57 6.87
C TRP A 100 1.35 -2.20 7.45
N TYR A 101 0.35 -1.32 7.54
CA TYR A 101 0.53 0.00 8.15
C TYR A 101 0.32 -0.04 9.67
N PRO A 102 1.34 0.21 10.49
CA PRO A 102 1.26 -0.02 11.94
C PRO A 102 0.41 0.99 12.70
N ASP A 103 0.40 2.25 12.26
CA ASP A 103 -0.22 3.36 12.98
C ASP A 103 -1.69 3.61 12.57
N TYR A 104 -2.33 2.66 11.89
CA TYR A 104 -3.67 2.79 11.30
C TYR A 104 -4.78 3.15 12.30
N GLN A 105 -4.60 2.86 13.60
CA GLN A 105 -5.59 3.16 14.64
C GLN A 105 -5.55 4.61 15.13
N VAL A 106 -4.44 5.31 14.90
CA VAL A 106 -4.16 6.63 15.49
C VAL A 106 -3.79 7.68 14.46
N ARG A 107 -3.40 7.27 13.26
CA ARG A 107 -3.02 8.16 12.16
C ARG A 107 -3.83 7.88 10.91
N ASP A 108 -4.02 8.95 10.14
CA ASP A 108 -4.64 8.95 8.84
C ASP A 108 -3.55 8.80 7.77
N GLU A 109 -3.43 7.62 7.16
CA GLU A 109 -2.37 7.34 6.19
C GLU A 109 -2.34 8.32 5.02
N ILE A 110 -3.50 8.84 4.59
CA ILE A 110 -3.58 9.79 3.48
C ILE A 110 -2.94 11.12 3.90
N GLU A 111 -3.34 11.68 5.03
CA GLU A 111 -2.77 12.94 5.52
C GLU A 111 -1.30 12.81 5.95
N GLU A 112 -0.91 11.66 6.50
CA GLU A 112 0.50 11.36 6.82
C GLU A 112 1.36 11.33 5.55
N LEU A 113 0.89 10.70 4.48
CA LEU A 113 1.58 10.68 3.19
C LEU A 113 1.77 12.09 2.64
N ARG A 114 0.77 12.98 2.81
CA ARG A 114 0.90 14.38 2.40
C ARG A 114 1.94 15.13 3.22
N GLY A 115 1.95 14.94 4.53
CA GLY A 115 2.83 15.65 5.46
C GLY A 115 4.29 15.22 5.36
N HIS A 116 4.51 13.91 5.22
CA HIS A 116 5.84 13.30 5.25
C HIS A 116 6.37 12.89 3.89
N LEU A 117 5.52 12.89 2.86
CA LEU A 117 5.85 12.53 1.47
C LEU A 117 6.25 11.06 1.30
N MET A 118 6.10 10.27 2.36
CA MET A 118 6.41 8.86 2.41
C MET A 118 5.59 8.20 3.53
N LEU A 119 5.03 7.03 3.24
CA LEU A 119 4.54 6.09 4.25
C LEU A 119 5.47 4.88 4.31
N VAL A 120 5.53 4.26 5.49
CA VAL A 120 6.28 3.02 5.71
C VAL A 120 5.31 1.95 6.16
N PHE A 121 5.19 0.91 5.35
CA PHE A 121 4.48 -0.31 5.71
C PHE A 121 5.51 -1.34 6.18
N GLN A 122 5.25 -1.97 7.32
CA GLN A 122 6.14 -2.94 7.93
C GLN A 122 6.02 -4.28 7.20
N GLY A 123 7.14 -4.80 6.70
CA GLY A 123 7.17 -6.08 6.00
C GLY A 123 7.34 -7.28 6.93
N VAL A 124 6.49 -8.28 6.77
CA VAL A 124 6.51 -9.56 7.50
C VAL A 124 6.49 -10.70 6.48
N ALA A 125 7.29 -11.73 6.70
CA ALA A 125 7.35 -12.94 5.87
C ALA A 125 6.93 -14.15 6.68
#